data_AF-A0A2C9VJR7-F1
#
_entry.id   AF-A0A2C9VJR7-F1
#
_cell.length_a   1.000
_cell.length_b   1.000
_cell.length_c   1.000
_cell.angle_alpha   90.00
_cell.angle_beta   90.00
_cell.angle_gamma   90.00
#
_symmetry.space_group_name_H-M   'P 1'
#
loop_
_entity.id
_entity.type
_entity.pdbx_description
1 polymer ?
#
loop_
_entity_poly.entity_id
_entity_poly.type
_entity_poly.pdbx_seq_one_letter_code
_entity_poly.pdbx_strand_id
1 'polypeptide(L)'
;MWTSIVPENLATHNYENWRIWMKNYLLAHDLWDVVEATAETPNPEQAEFKDWQKKNAAALYAIHVSCSFDVFLKIKEIDSAGLCWNALADIKVECIPEPGPMLQSETEGGISGVEKENVYLQFRPLCLAIENGDCKAVKKFLEECPEAVREKLTRFGNTALHLAASKGDVKLVEELVALMKEEDLEILNDNNETALNIAAGSGILRLVECMINKNKKLASVTGTTHIPVIVACSSGHRDMTYYLYSVTPLDFLHPDAGAFGSLLLHEAIGNQFFDIALDLVQNCPFMAIRRNHLGTNPLIEFSNLTHLFPESSRLSFWQRWIYSCINVQQRASSKDVRIYIPQNGPNEEGNFLMRVSNQLRSLGSKFLELSGIKQIYDLKLIHTQALQLLDCICDGAISTLDDTKVEEYGIYEAYFIAIENGIVEIVTKIIKAHPPLLTVKELASDNNILLTAVKFRQEKVFSLVYGLDTRKNVLLVGCDKDNNNMLHLAAMLAPPHRLARISGAALQMQRELQWYKVIFLNFN
;
A
#
# COMPACT_ATOMS: atom_id res chain seq x y z
N MET A 1 0.82 -4.16 -0.52
CA MET A 1 1.22 -5.52 -0.95
C MET A 1 1.91 -6.17 0.24
N TRP A 2 1.27 -7.14 0.91
CA TRP A 2 1.85 -7.76 2.12
C TRP A 2 3.07 -8.60 1.71
N THR A 3 4.27 -8.13 2.05
CA THR A 3 5.55 -8.83 1.81
C THR A 3 6.01 -9.64 3.03
N SER A 4 5.07 -10.17 3.82
CA SER A 4 5.42 -11.05 4.94
C SER A 4 5.37 -12.51 4.48
N ILE A 5 6.49 -13.22 4.62
CA ILE A 5 6.67 -14.62 4.21
C ILE A 5 5.77 -15.57 5.01
N VAL A 6 5.50 -15.22 6.26
CA VAL A 6 4.61 -15.93 7.19
C VAL A 6 3.67 -14.94 7.89
N PRO A 7 2.50 -15.39 8.39
CA PRO A 7 1.55 -14.51 9.09
C PRO A 7 2.06 -13.96 10.42
N GLU A 8 2.97 -14.68 11.08
CA GLU A 8 3.56 -14.32 12.37
C GLU A 8 5.02 -14.79 12.41
N ASN A 9 5.93 -13.94 12.92
CA ASN A 9 7.34 -14.31 13.06
C ASN A 9 7.53 -15.44 14.09
N LEU A 10 8.55 -16.28 13.87
CA LEU A 10 8.88 -17.39 14.76
C LEU A 10 9.27 -16.88 16.16
N ALA A 11 8.53 -17.34 17.14
CA ALA A 11 8.77 -17.19 18.57
C ALA A 11 8.70 -18.56 19.26
N THR A 12 9.13 -18.63 20.52
CA THR A 12 9.26 -19.89 21.27
C THR A 12 7.97 -20.70 21.41
N HIS A 13 6.80 -20.06 21.26
CA HIS A 13 5.48 -20.66 21.49
C HIS A 13 4.68 -20.97 20.21
N ASN A 14 5.13 -20.52 19.04
CA ASN A 14 4.38 -20.66 17.78
C ASN A 14 5.11 -21.52 16.71
N TYR A 15 6.17 -22.25 17.10
CA TYR A 15 7.01 -23.04 16.20
C TYR A 15 6.21 -23.98 15.27
N GLU A 16 5.22 -24.73 15.78
CA GLU A 16 4.45 -25.67 14.94
C GLU A 16 3.64 -24.95 13.85
N ASN A 17 3.03 -23.81 14.18
CA ASN A 17 2.27 -23.02 13.21
C ASN A 17 3.22 -22.37 12.21
N TRP A 18 4.28 -21.72 12.68
CA TRP A 18 5.30 -21.10 11.83
C TRP A 18 5.92 -22.11 10.87
N ARG A 19 6.26 -23.32 11.35
CA ARG A 19 6.88 -24.38 10.55
C ARG A 19 6.01 -24.78 9.36
N ILE A 20 4.70 -24.85 9.55
CA ILE A 20 3.76 -25.20 8.47
C ILE A 20 3.74 -24.10 7.41
N TRP A 21 3.61 -22.84 7.82
CA TRP A 21 3.59 -21.71 6.88
C TRP A 21 4.91 -21.54 6.13
N MET A 22 6.04 -21.63 6.83
CA MET A 22 7.35 -21.53 6.21
C MET A 22 7.60 -22.69 5.24
N LYS A 23 7.24 -23.92 5.61
CA LYS A 23 7.35 -25.07 4.70
C LYS A 23 6.52 -24.86 3.43
N ASN A 24 5.28 -24.37 3.55
CA ASN A 24 4.43 -24.08 2.40
C ASN A 24 5.03 -22.99 1.50
N TYR A 25 5.61 -21.94 2.09
CA TYR A 25 6.30 -20.89 1.34
C TYR A 25 7.50 -21.43 0.56
N LEU A 26 8.35 -22.22 1.21
CA LEU A 26 9.54 -22.82 0.59
C LEU A 26 9.16 -23.79 -0.53
N LEU A 27 8.10 -24.58 -0.36
CA LEU A 27 7.56 -25.44 -1.41
C LEU A 27 7.03 -24.62 -2.61
N ALA A 28 6.30 -23.53 -2.35
CA ALA A 28 5.74 -22.68 -3.40
C ALA A 28 6.82 -21.97 -4.24
N HIS A 29 8.01 -21.76 -3.69
CA HIS A 29 9.13 -21.07 -4.35
C HIS A 29 10.23 -22.02 -4.84
N ASP A 30 9.99 -23.34 -4.83
CA ASP A 30 10.97 -24.36 -5.24
C ASP A 30 12.30 -24.29 -4.45
N LEU A 31 12.18 -24.01 -3.14
CA LEU A 31 13.28 -23.86 -2.18
C LEU A 31 13.33 -24.97 -1.12
N TRP A 32 12.36 -25.88 -1.10
CA TRP A 32 12.28 -26.93 -0.08
C TRP A 32 13.34 -28.04 -0.25
N ASP A 33 13.76 -28.27 -1.49
CA ASP A 33 14.79 -29.24 -1.87
C ASP A 33 16.12 -29.01 -1.13
N VAL A 34 16.55 -27.77 -0.98
CA VAL A 34 17.79 -27.40 -0.25
C VAL A 34 17.66 -27.47 1.28
N VAL A 35 16.42 -27.54 1.80
CA VAL A 35 16.14 -27.67 3.24
C VAL A 35 15.99 -29.13 3.66
N GLU A 36 15.36 -29.95 2.81
CA GLU A 36 15.16 -31.38 3.04
C GLU A 36 16.41 -32.23 2.76
N ALA A 37 17.28 -31.78 1.84
CA ALA A 37 18.53 -32.47 1.52
C ALA A 37 19.48 -32.49 2.73
N THR A 38 19.42 -33.55 3.51
CA THR A 38 20.34 -33.78 4.62
C THR A 38 21.74 -34.09 4.08
N ALA A 39 22.58 -33.05 4.05
CA ALA A 39 24.03 -33.10 4.24
C ALA A 39 25.00 -33.38 3.07
N GLU A 40 24.61 -33.36 1.80
CA GLU A 40 25.60 -33.29 0.70
C GLU A 40 25.53 -31.94 -0.02
N THR A 41 26.44 -31.02 0.34
CA THR A 41 26.71 -29.84 -0.50
C THR A 41 27.19 -30.33 -1.86
N PRO A 42 26.56 -29.92 -2.98
CA PRO A 42 27.01 -30.34 -4.31
C PRO A 42 28.49 -29.97 -4.50
N ASN A 43 29.23 -30.79 -5.24
CA ASN A 43 30.64 -30.52 -5.49
C ASN A 43 30.77 -29.16 -6.24
N PRO A 44 31.63 -28.21 -5.80
CA PRO A 44 31.80 -26.91 -6.44
C PRO A 44 32.09 -26.95 -7.95
N GLU A 45 32.57 -28.08 -8.46
CA GLU A 45 32.87 -28.31 -9.88
C GLU A 45 31.65 -28.70 -10.73
N GLN A 46 30.48 -28.96 -10.11
CA GLN A 46 29.25 -29.32 -10.82
C GLN A 46 28.44 -28.08 -11.18
N ALA A 47 27.83 -28.08 -12.38
CA ALA A 47 26.98 -26.98 -12.85
C ALA A 47 25.80 -26.67 -11.90
N GLU A 48 25.34 -27.67 -11.15
CA GLU A 48 24.23 -27.60 -10.20
C GLU A 48 24.60 -26.84 -8.90
N PHE A 49 25.89 -26.66 -8.58
CA PHE A 49 26.33 -25.96 -7.37
C PHE A 49 25.88 -24.49 -7.32
N LYS A 50 25.91 -23.81 -8.47
CA LYS A 50 25.53 -22.39 -8.56
C LYS A 50 24.04 -22.16 -8.34
N ASP A 51 23.21 -23.11 -8.78
CA ASP A 51 21.77 -23.04 -8.59
C ASP A 51 21.38 -23.46 -7.15
N TRP A 52 22.05 -24.48 -6.60
CA TRP A 52 21.94 -24.82 -5.18
C TRP A 52 22.33 -23.64 -4.27
N GLN A 53 23.43 -22.94 -4.55
CA GLN A 53 23.89 -21.80 -3.75
C GLN A 53 22.85 -20.67 -3.71
N LYS A 54 22.21 -20.37 -4.85
CA LYS A 54 21.12 -19.39 -4.91
C LYS A 54 19.90 -19.82 -4.11
N LYS A 55 19.47 -21.08 -4.26
CA LYS A 55 18.33 -21.64 -3.53
C LYS A 55 18.59 -21.66 -2.03
N ASN A 56 19.78 -22.08 -1.59
CA ASN A 56 20.19 -22.08 -0.18
C ASN A 56 20.18 -20.66 0.42
N ALA A 57 20.72 -19.67 -0.30
CA ALA A 57 20.71 -18.28 0.16
C ALA A 57 19.29 -17.69 0.24
N ALA A 58 18.43 -18.00 -0.73
CA ALA A 58 17.03 -17.56 -0.73
C ALA A 58 16.22 -18.20 0.41
N ALA A 59 16.42 -19.49 0.67
CA ALA A 59 15.78 -20.19 1.78
C ALA A 59 16.24 -19.66 3.14
N LEU A 60 17.54 -19.42 3.34
CA LEU A 60 18.08 -18.80 4.56
C LEU A 60 17.51 -17.40 4.81
N TYR A 61 17.47 -16.57 3.76
CA TYR A 61 16.89 -15.24 3.86
C TYR A 61 15.42 -15.30 4.30
N ALA A 62 14.64 -16.21 3.71
CA ALA A 62 13.25 -16.40 4.06
C ALA A 62 13.07 -16.84 5.53
N ILE A 63 13.88 -17.78 6.00
CA ILE A 63 13.88 -18.23 7.39
C ILE A 63 14.25 -17.06 8.32
N HIS A 64 15.33 -16.32 8.04
CA HIS A 64 15.81 -15.24 8.91
C HIS A 64 14.81 -14.09 9.05
N VAL A 65 14.23 -13.60 7.94
CA VAL A 65 13.29 -12.47 7.99
C VAL A 65 11.97 -12.82 8.66
N SER A 66 11.67 -14.12 8.77
CA SER A 66 10.49 -14.66 9.42
C SER A 66 10.70 -15.03 10.89
N CYS A 67 11.89 -14.80 11.47
CA CYS A 67 12.19 -15.09 12.87
C CYS A 67 12.09 -13.84 13.73
N SER A 68 11.73 -13.99 15.01
CA SER A 68 11.94 -12.93 15.99
C SER A 68 13.44 -12.65 16.17
N PHE A 69 13.77 -11.44 16.65
CA PHE A 69 15.15 -11.02 16.85
C PHE A 69 15.94 -11.98 17.76
N ASP A 70 15.31 -12.51 18.81
CA ASP A 70 15.94 -13.44 19.76
C ASP A 70 16.27 -14.79 19.12
N VAL A 71 15.38 -15.29 18.24
CA VAL A 71 15.60 -16.55 17.51
C VAL A 71 16.65 -16.34 16.43
N PHE A 72 16.60 -15.21 15.72
CA PHE A 72 17.59 -14.84 14.70
C PHE A 72 19.02 -14.82 15.26
N LEU A 73 19.23 -14.23 16.44
CA LEU A 73 20.56 -14.18 17.06
C LEU A 73 21.19 -15.56 17.29
N LYS A 74 20.38 -16.61 17.48
CA LYS A 74 20.84 -17.99 17.68
C LYS A 74 21.22 -18.71 16.38
N ILE A 75 20.65 -18.30 15.25
CA ILE A 75 20.79 -19.00 13.96
C ILE A 75 21.62 -18.22 12.93
N LYS A 76 21.96 -16.95 13.20
CA LYS A 76 22.64 -16.05 12.25
C LYS A 76 23.99 -16.55 11.72
N GLU A 77 24.64 -17.48 12.41
CA GLU A 77 25.96 -18.03 12.05
C GLU A 77 25.84 -19.34 11.24
N ILE A 78 24.63 -19.77 10.88
CA ILE A 78 24.39 -21.01 10.15
C ILE A 78 24.25 -20.72 8.65
N ASP A 79 25.21 -21.20 7.86
CA ASP A 79 25.32 -20.92 6.42
C ASP A 79 24.53 -21.90 5.51
N SER A 80 23.78 -22.83 6.10
CA SER A 80 22.96 -23.81 5.39
C SER A 80 21.50 -23.73 5.84
N ALA A 81 20.58 -23.62 4.87
CA ALA A 81 19.14 -23.55 5.14
C ALA A 81 18.62 -24.81 5.85
N GLY A 82 19.10 -25.99 5.45
CA GLY A 82 18.76 -27.26 6.10
C GLY A 82 19.28 -27.36 7.54
N LEU A 83 20.53 -26.94 7.79
CA LEU A 83 21.07 -26.89 9.17
C LEU A 83 20.32 -25.88 10.03
N CYS A 84 19.98 -24.73 9.47
CA CYS A 84 19.22 -23.68 10.16
C CYS A 84 17.80 -24.18 10.53
N TRP A 85 17.14 -24.87 9.60
CA TRP A 85 15.84 -25.51 9.82
C TRP A 85 15.86 -26.55 10.94
N ASN A 86 16.91 -27.37 11.01
CA ASN A 86 17.07 -28.38 12.06
C ASN A 86 17.37 -27.73 13.42
N ALA A 87 18.28 -26.74 13.47
CA ALA A 87 18.60 -26.02 14.70
C ALA A 87 17.37 -25.32 15.32
N LEU A 88 16.46 -24.83 14.49
CA LEU A 88 15.19 -24.25 14.96
C LEU A 88 14.27 -25.27 15.64
N ALA A 89 14.33 -26.54 15.24
CA ALA A 89 13.60 -27.62 15.91
C ALA A 89 14.17 -27.91 17.31
N ASP A 90 15.49 -27.81 17.47
CA ASP A 90 16.19 -28.07 18.73
C ASP A 90 16.04 -26.92 19.74
N ILE A 91 15.93 -25.66 19.27
CA ILE A 91 15.64 -24.49 20.13
C ILE A 91 14.29 -24.64 20.89
N LYS A 92 13.36 -25.45 20.37
CA LYS A 92 12.11 -25.80 21.06
C LYS A 92 12.33 -26.71 22.28
N VAL A 93 13.40 -27.51 22.29
CA VAL A 93 13.65 -28.56 23.29
C VAL A 93 14.32 -28.01 24.56
N GLU A 94 15.12 -26.94 24.46
CA GLU A 94 15.86 -26.39 25.62
C GLU A 94 15.03 -25.47 26.55
N CYS A 95 13.83 -25.01 26.14
CA CYS A 95 13.04 -24.03 26.92
C CYS A 95 11.82 -24.61 27.66
N ILE A 96 11.68 -25.94 27.76
CA ILE A 96 10.72 -26.58 28.67
C ILE A 96 11.49 -26.98 29.94
N PRO A 97 11.34 -26.28 31.08
CA PRO A 97 11.92 -26.78 32.32
C PRO A 97 11.11 -28.01 32.77
N GLU A 98 11.78 -29.14 33.00
CA GLU A 98 11.19 -30.22 33.79
C GLU A 98 10.82 -29.71 35.19
N PRO A 99 9.69 -30.15 35.77
CA PRO A 99 9.29 -29.72 37.10
C PRO A 99 10.15 -30.40 38.17
N GLY A 100 11.21 -29.71 38.62
CA GLY A 100 11.98 -30.02 39.83
C GLY A 100 11.35 -29.41 41.10
N PRO A 101 11.60 -30.00 42.28
CA PRO A 101 10.77 -29.78 43.46
C PRO A 101 10.98 -28.42 44.12
N MET A 102 9.89 -27.95 44.73
CA MET A 102 9.73 -26.72 45.49
C MET A 102 10.90 -26.40 46.44
N LEU A 103 11.43 -25.18 46.34
CA LEU A 103 12.08 -24.51 47.45
C LEU A 103 11.61 -23.06 47.55
N GLN A 104 11.14 -22.73 48.74
CA GLN A 104 10.63 -21.44 49.16
C GLN A 104 11.75 -20.40 49.19
N SER A 105 11.48 -19.22 48.65
CA SER A 105 12.00 -17.98 49.23
C SER A 105 11.02 -16.83 48.95
N GLU A 106 10.34 -16.45 50.02
CA GLU A 106 9.79 -15.12 50.31
C GLU A 106 10.83 -14.03 49.93
N THR A 107 10.51 -12.80 49.50
CA THR A 107 9.38 -11.91 49.78
C THR A 107 9.33 -10.76 48.75
N GLU A 108 8.11 -10.28 48.51
CA GLU A 108 7.68 -8.88 48.24
C GLU A 108 7.89 -8.21 46.87
N GLY A 109 6.75 -8.05 46.16
CA GLY A 109 6.40 -6.79 45.47
C GLY A 109 6.11 -6.89 43.97
N GLY A 110 4.91 -7.31 43.56
CA GLY A 110 4.47 -7.16 42.16
C GLY A 110 3.22 -7.96 41.76
N ILE A 111 2.08 -7.69 42.40
CA ILE A 111 0.75 -8.24 42.05
C ILE A 111 0.34 -7.70 40.67
N SER A 112 0.55 -8.47 39.59
CA SER A 112 -0.07 -8.20 38.27
C SER A 112 -0.10 -9.39 37.31
N GLY A 113 0.77 -10.40 37.50
CA GLY A 113 0.80 -11.59 36.63
C GLY A 113 -0.27 -12.64 36.95
N VAL A 114 -0.50 -12.92 38.23
CA VAL A 114 -1.38 -14.02 38.68
C VAL A 114 -2.87 -13.72 38.44
N GLU A 115 -3.28 -12.45 38.52
CA GLU A 115 -4.67 -12.05 38.26
C GLU A 115 -5.04 -12.11 36.78
N LYS A 116 -4.12 -11.73 35.87
CA LYS A 116 -4.35 -11.81 34.42
C LYS A 116 -4.45 -13.25 33.93
N GLU A 117 -3.63 -14.16 34.44
CA GLU A 117 -3.69 -15.60 34.11
C GLU A 117 -5.07 -16.21 34.46
N ASN A 118 -5.69 -15.74 35.55
CA ASN A 118 -6.98 -16.23 36.05
C ASN A 118 -8.15 -15.79 35.16
N VAL A 119 -8.13 -14.55 34.65
CA VAL A 119 -9.14 -14.02 33.72
C VAL A 119 -9.17 -14.78 32.39
N TYR A 120 -8.01 -15.13 31.83
CA TYR A 120 -7.96 -15.91 30.57
C TYR A 120 -8.51 -17.33 30.73
N LEU A 121 -8.24 -17.97 31.87
CA LEU A 121 -8.78 -19.30 32.15
C LEU A 121 -10.30 -19.27 32.37
N GLN A 122 -10.82 -18.19 32.97
CA GLN A 122 -12.25 -17.99 33.20
C GLN A 122 -13.03 -17.92 31.87
N PHE A 123 -12.53 -17.17 30.89
CA PHE A 123 -13.25 -16.96 29.62
C PHE A 123 -12.84 -17.90 28.48
N ARG A 124 -11.91 -18.83 28.73
CA ARG A 124 -11.49 -19.84 27.76
C ARG A 124 -12.66 -20.62 27.10
N PRO A 125 -13.72 -21.03 27.83
CA PRO A 125 -14.87 -21.70 27.21
C PRO A 125 -15.59 -20.82 26.17
N LEU A 126 -15.72 -19.51 26.46
CA LEU A 126 -16.31 -18.54 25.55
C LEU A 126 -15.43 -18.37 24.29
N CYS A 127 -14.10 -18.26 24.45
CA CYS A 127 -13.17 -18.19 23.32
C CYS A 127 -13.31 -19.40 22.40
N LEU A 128 -13.29 -20.61 22.96
CA LEU A 128 -13.44 -21.85 22.19
C LEU A 128 -14.80 -21.93 21.47
N ALA A 129 -15.88 -21.46 22.11
CA ALA A 129 -17.20 -21.41 21.48
C ALA A 129 -17.21 -20.47 20.26
N ILE A 130 -16.56 -19.30 20.36
CA ILE A 130 -16.42 -18.34 19.26
C ILE A 130 -15.54 -18.92 18.14
N GLU A 131 -14.39 -19.50 18.48
CA GLU A 131 -13.48 -20.15 17.54
C GLU A 131 -14.17 -21.27 16.77
N ASN A 132 -15.04 -22.05 17.42
CA ASN A 132 -15.84 -23.10 16.80
C ASN A 132 -17.08 -22.57 16.06
N GLY A 133 -17.50 -21.32 16.28
CA GLY A 133 -18.71 -20.75 15.68
C GLY A 133 -20.00 -21.31 16.30
N ASP A 134 -19.92 -21.80 17.55
CA ASP A 134 -21.06 -22.32 18.28
C ASP A 134 -21.85 -21.17 18.93
N CYS A 135 -22.67 -20.52 18.11
CA CYS A 135 -23.60 -19.46 18.54
C CYS A 135 -24.44 -19.84 19.78
N LYS A 136 -24.82 -21.12 19.93
CA LYS A 136 -25.62 -21.58 21.07
C LYS A 136 -24.80 -21.60 22.35
N ALA A 137 -23.58 -22.12 22.29
CA ALA A 137 -22.66 -22.11 23.43
C ALA A 137 -22.28 -20.68 23.84
N VAL A 138 -22.05 -19.78 22.87
CA VAL A 138 -21.79 -18.36 23.15
C VAL A 138 -22.97 -17.71 23.87
N LYS A 139 -24.19 -17.87 23.35
CA LYS A 139 -25.40 -17.33 23.99
C LYS A 139 -25.58 -17.84 25.41
N LYS A 140 -25.47 -19.15 25.60
CA LYS A 140 -25.60 -19.76 26.93
C LYS A 140 -24.58 -19.19 27.91
N PHE A 141 -23.33 -19.02 27.49
CA PHE A 141 -22.29 -18.43 28.33
C PHE A 141 -22.61 -16.98 28.69
N LEU A 142 -23.07 -16.17 27.74
CA LEU A 142 -23.42 -14.77 27.95
C LEU A 142 -24.73 -14.58 28.77
N GLU A 143 -25.63 -15.56 28.76
CA GLU A 143 -26.79 -15.60 29.66
C GLU A 143 -26.36 -15.83 31.12
N GLU A 144 -25.36 -16.70 31.33
CA GLU A 144 -24.79 -17.00 32.65
C GLU A 144 -23.87 -15.89 33.16
N CYS A 145 -23.16 -15.20 32.26
CA CYS A 145 -22.16 -14.16 32.57
C CYS A 145 -22.26 -13.00 31.54
N PRO A 146 -23.25 -12.08 31.69
CA PRO A 146 -23.48 -11.01 30.72
C PRO A 146 -22.33 -10.01 30.57
N GLU A 147 -21.53 -9.81 31.61
CA GLU A 147 -20.35 -8.95 31.62
C GLU A 147 -19.25 -9.42 30.67
N ALA A 148 -19.16 -10.74 30.40
CA ALA A 148 -18.14 -11.34 29.54
C ALA A 148 -18.13 -10.79 28.11
N VAL A 149 -19.23 -10.19 27.65
CA VAL A 149 -19.32 -9.57 26.32
C VAL A 149 -18.35 -8.39 26.14
N ARG A 150 -17.97 -7.74 27.25
CA ARG A 150 -17.04 -6.59 27.28
C ARG A 150 -15.59 -6.98 27.62
N GLU A 151 -15.37 -8.23 28.04
CA GLU A 151 -14.09 -8.65 28.58
C GLU A 151 -13.05 -8.85 27.49
N LYS A 152 -11.79 -8.60 27.85
CA LYS A 152 -10.63 -8.82 26.99
C LYS A 152 -10.23 -10.30 27.05
N LEU A 153 -10.63 -11.05 26.02
CA LEU A 153 -10.60 -12.51 26.01
C LEU A 153 -9.25 -13.11 25.58
N THR A 154 -8.38 -12.30 24.97
CA THR A 154 -7.11 -12.74 24.40
C THR A 154 -5.95 -11.85 24.82
N ARG A 155 -4.72 -12.32 24.60
CA ARG A 155 -3.48 -11.58 24.88
C ARG A 155 -3.34 -10.26 24.11
N PHE A 156 -4.10 -10.08 23.03
CA PHE A 156 -4.17 -8.84 22.27
C PHE A 156 -5.35 -7.95 22.69
N GLY A 157 -6.00 -8.28 23.80
CA GLY A 157 -7.15 -7.53 24.29
C GLY A 157 -8.42 -7.65 23.44
N ASN A 158 -8.51 -8.63 22.54
CA ASN A 158 -9.71 -8.81 21.71
C ASN A 158 -10.91 -9.25 22.56
N THR A 159 -12.03 -8.55 22.40
CA THR A 159 -13.34 -8.97 22.95
C THR A 159 -14.01 -10.02 22.07
N ALA A 160 -15.15 -10.55 22.52
CA ALA A 160 -15.96 -11.49 21.72
C ALA A 160 -16.30 -10.94 20.33
N LEU A 161 -16.63 -9.65 20.23
CA LEU A 161 -16.98 -9.01 18.96
C LEU A 161 -15.78 -8.90 18.01
N HIS A 162 -14.58 -8.62 18.52
CA HIS A 162 -13.35 -8.59 17.71
C HIS A 162 -13.05 -9.96 17.10
N LEU A 163 -13.18 -11.02 17.91
CA LEU A 163 -12.94 -12.40 17.46
C LEU A 163 -13.96 -12.83 16.39
N ALA A 164 -15.25 -12.53 16.61
CA ALA A 164 -16.31 -12.82 15.65
C ALA A 164 -16.12 -12.05 14.33
N ALA A 165 -15.72 -10.77 14.41
CA ALA A 165 -15.41 -9.94 13.25
C ALA A 165 -14.20 -10.47 12.46
N SER A 166 -13.11 -10.83 13.16
CA SER A 166 -11.89 -11.41 12.57
C SER A 166 -12.18 -12.71 11.81
N LYS A 167 -13.05 -13.55 12.38
CA LYS A 167 -13.49 -14.80 11.75
C LYS A 167 -14.43 -14.59 10.55
N GLY A 168 -15.07 -13.43 10.45
CA GLY A 168 -16.07 -13.14 9.45
C GLY A 168 -17.43 -13.81 9.70
N ASP A 169 -17.71 -14.20 10.94
CA ASP A 169 -18.96 -14.90 11.29
C ASP A 169 -20.12 -13.92 11.45
N VAL A 170 -20.84 -13.68 10.35
CA VAL A 170 -21.95 -12.72 10.28
C VAL A 170 -23.05 -13.03 11.28
N LYS A 171 -23.38 -14.31 11.48
CA LYS A 171 -24.46 -14.70 12.40
C LYS A 171 -24.07 -14.41 13.83
N LEU A 172 -22.84 -14.77 14.20
CA LEU A 172 -22.34 -14.53 15.55
C LEU A 172 -22.23 -13.02 15.83
N VAL A 173 -21.78 -12.22 14.86
CA VAL A 173 -21.76 -10.76 14.99
C VAL A 173 -23.17 -10.18 15.16
N GLU A 174 -24.14 -10.58 14.34
CA GLU A 174 -25.54 -10.14 14.47
C GLU A 174 -26.10 -10.46 15.88
N GLU A 175 -25.79 -11.64 16.41
CA GLU A 175 -26.21 -12.05 17.75
C GLU A 175 -25.51 -11.26 18.86
N LEU A 176 -24.19 -11.08 18.79
CA LEU A 176 -23.43 -10.31 19.78
C LEU A 176 -23.86 -8.84 19.80
N VAL A 177 -24.01 -8.22 18.63
CA VAL A 177 -24.45 -6.81 18.48
C VAL A 177 -25.87 -6.61 19.04
N ALA A 178 -26.74 -7.62 18.93
CA ALA A 178 -28.08 -7.56 19.52
C ALA A 178 -28.05 -7.53 21.06
N LEU A 179 -27.07 -8.19 21.68
CA LEU A 179 -26.88 -8.27 23.14
C LEU A 179 -26.11 -7.07 23.73
N MET A 180 -25.35 -6.36 22.91
CA MET A 180 -24.50 -5.24 23.32
C MET A 180 -25.23 -3.88 23.35
N LYS A 181 -24.78 -2.99 24.23
CA LYS A 181 -25.09 -1.55 24.19
C LYS A 181 -24.23 -0.85 23.15
N GLU A 182 -24.61 0.36 22.74
CA GLU A 182 -23.86 1.12 21.73
C GLU A 182 -22.40 1.35 22.15
N GLU A 183 -22.15 1.63 23.42
CA GLU A 183 -20.82 1.87 23.97
C GLU A 183 -19.95 0.61 24.03
N ASP A 184 -20.59 -0.57 24.14
CA ASP A 184 -19.86 -1.85 24.16
C ASP A 184 -19.22 -2.15 22.78
N LEU A 185 -19.73 -1.57 21.69
CA LEU A 185 -19.15 -1.71 20.34
C LEU A 185 -17.92 -0.81 20.16
N GLU A 186 -17.73 0.21 21.00
CA GLU A 186 -16.61 1.17 20.92
C GLU A 186 -15.35 0.67 21.63
N ILE A 187 -15.41 -0.50 22.28
CA ILE A 187 -14.28 -1.06 23.03
C ILE A 187 -13.10 -1.32 22.10
N LEU A 188 -11.92 -0.91 22.55
CA LEU A 188 -10.66 -1.08 21.85
C LEU A 188 -9.88 -2.30 22.36
N ASN A 189 -9.32 -3.06 21.44
CA ASN A 189 -8.31 -4.07 21.75
C ASN A 189 -6.96 -3.42 22.15
N ASP A 190 -5.93 -4.20 22.44
CA ASP A 190 -4.63 -3.67 22.88
C ASP A 190 -3.83 -3.01 21.74
N ASN A 191 -4.24 -3.21 20.48
CA ASN A 191 -3.74 -2.48 19.32
C ASN A 191 -4.50 -1.16 19.08
N ASN A 192 -5.42 -0.81 19.98
CA ASN A 192 -6.33 0.32 19.85
C ASN A 192 -7.28 0.26 18.63
N GLU A 193 -7.68 -0.94 18.24
CA GLU A 193 -8.64 -1.16 17.15
C GLU A 193 -10.01 -1.50 17.72
N THR A 194 -11.08 -1.05 17.07
CA THR A 194 -12.44 -1.56 17.32
C THR A 194 -12.68 -2.83 16.50
N ALA A 195 -13.71 -3.60 16.85
CA ALA A 195 -14.15 -4.72 16.02
C ALA A 195 -14.59 -4.28 14.60
N LEU A 196 -15.03 -3.02 14.44
CA LEU A 196 -15.36 -2.45 13.14
C LEU A 196 -14.12 -2.26 12.26
N ASN A 197 -12.97 -1.90 12.84
CA ASN A 197 -11.70 -1.80 12.09
C ASN A 197 -11.30 -3.16 11.50
N ILE A 198 -11.40 -4.22 12.31
CA ILE A 198 -11.13 -5.60 11.86
C ILE A 198 -12.11 -6.00 10.76
N ALA A 199 -13.41 -5.74 10.96
CA ALA A 199 -14.44 -6.06 9.97
C ALA A 199 -14.22 -5.31 8.63
N ALA A 200 -13.78 -4.06 8.68
CA ALA A 200 -13.49 -3.25 7.49
C ALA A 200 -12.37 -3.86 6.62
N GLY A 201 -11.36 -4.48 7.25
CA GLY A 201 -10.29 -5.20 6.55
C GLY A 201 -10.72 -6.54 5.93
N SER A 202 -11.84 -7.13 6.39
CA SER A 202 -12.33 -8.41 5.87
C SER A 202 -13.04 -8.32 4.51
N GLY A 203 -13.58 -7.14 4.16
CA GLY A 203 -14.41 -6.94 2.97
C GLY A 203 -15.85 -7.46 3.09
N ILE A 204 -16.26 -8.02 4.25
CA ILE A 204 -17.61 -8.55 4.46
C ILE A 204 -18.56 -7.42 4.89
N LEU A 205 -19.18 -6.76 3.90
CA LEU A 205 -20.02 -5.56 4.10
C LEU A 205 -21.11 -5.73 5.18
N ARG A 206 -21.74 -6.92 5.24
CA ARG A 206 -22.79 -7.22 6.21
C ARG A 206 -22.37 -7.07 7.67
N LEU A 207 -21.10 -7.36 8.00
CA LEU A 207 -20.59 -7.18 9.37
C LEU A 207 -20.60 -5.70 9.77
N VAL A 208 -20.09 -4.88 8.85
CA VAL A 208 -19.96 -3.44 9.03
C VAL A 208 -21.33 -2.76 9.05
N GLU A 209 -22.25 -3.14 8.16
CA GLU A 209 -23.64 -2.68 8.19
C GLU A 209 -24.33 -3.02 9.51
N CYS A 210 -24.18 -4.25 10.00
CA CYS A 210 -24.77 -4.68 11.27
C CYS A 210 -24.31 -3.80 12.45
N MET A 211 -23.00 -3.59 12.58
CA MET A 211 -22.42 -2.78 13.65
C MET A 211 -22.78 -1.29 13.54
N ILE A 212 -22.70 -0.71 12.33
CA ILE A 212 -23.01 0.72 12.11
C ILE A 212 -24.50 1.02 12.29
N ASN A 213 -25.39 0.09 11.92
CA ASN A 213 -26.83 0.24 12.17
C ASN A 213 -27.16 0.31 13.67
N LYS A 214 -26.36 -0.36 14.50
CA LYS A 214 -26.47 -0.29 15.97
C LYS A 214 -25.85 1.00 16.53
N ASN A 215 -24.63 1.35 16.11
CA ASN A 215 -23.95 2.56 16.56
C ASN A 215 -23.22 3.25 15.39
N LYS A 216 -23.79 4.37 14.93
CA LYS A 216 -23.23 5.17 13.81
C LYS A 216 -21.89 5.84 14.16
N LYS A 217 -21.60 6.08 15.44
CA LYS A 217 -20.35 6.76 15.86
C LYS A 217 -19.10 5.90 15.62
N LEU A 218 -19.27 4.58 15.46
CA LEU A 218 -18.17 3.64 15.21
C LEU A 218 -17.34 4.00 13.98
N ALA A 219 -17.94 4.65 12.98
CA ALA A 219 -17.21 5.12 11.79
C ALA A 219 -16.12 6.15 12.10
N SER A 220 -16.15 6.76 13.30
CA SER A 220 -15.24 7.81 13.76
C SER A 220 -14.62 7.53 15.14
N VAL A 221 -14.77 6.31 15.69
CA VAL A 221 -14.08 5.95 16.94
C VAL A 221 -12.59 5.83 16.67
N THR A 222 -11.79 6.52 17.47
CA THR A 222 -10.34 6.58 17.31
C THR A 222 -9.64 5.82 18.42
N GLY A 223 -8.84 4.86 18.01
CA GLY A 223 -7.77 4.31 18.84
C GLY A 223 -6.41 4.31 18.11
N THR A 224 -6.43 4.32 16.77
CA THR A 224 -5.25 4.44 15.91
C THR A 224 -5.45 5.49 14.81
N THR A 225 -4.44 5.68 13.98
CA THR A 225 -4.51 6.48 12.74
C THR A 225 -5.32 5.80 11.63
N HIS A 226 -5.77 4.55 11.83
CA HIS A 226 -6.44 3.72 10.82
C HIS A 226 -7.91 3.52 11.15
N ILE A 227 -8.73 4.55 10.93
CA ILE A 227 -10.19 4.46 11.05
C ILE A 227 -10.77 3.47 10.01
N PRO A 228 -11.99 2.96 10.20
CA PRO A 228 -12.54 1.88 9.36
C PRO A 228 -12.48 2.16 7.85
N VAL A 229 -12.79 3.39 7.41
CA VAL A 229 -12.73 3.76 5.97
C VAL A 229 -11.31 3.68 5.40
N ILE A 230 -10.29 4.03 6.19
CA ILE A 230 -8.87 3.94 5.78
C ILE A 230 -8.47 2.47 5.67
N VAL A 231 -8.86 1.62 6.63
CA VAL A 231 -8.57 0.18 6.60
C VAL A 231 -9.20 -0.48 5.36
N ALA A 232 -10.46 -0.18 5.07
CA ALA A 232 -11.14 -0.70 3.88
C ALA A 232 -10.48 -0.20 2.58
N CYS A 233 -10.12 1.08 2.53
CA CYS A 233 -9.42 1.70 1.40
C CYS A 233 -8.06 1.04 1.15
N SER A 234 -7.24 0.90 2.20
CA SER A 234 -5.92 0.27 2.12
C SER A 234 -5.98 -1.20 1.72
N SER A 235 -7.07 -1.88 2.11
CA SER A 235 -7.34 -3.27 1.72
C SER A 235 -7.92 -3.42 0.31
N GLY A 236 -8.24 -2.32 -0.39
CA GLY A 236 -8.81 -2.34 -1.74
C GLY A 236 -10.28 -2.78 -1.82
N HIS A 237 -11.01 -2.84 -0.70
CA HIS A 237 -12.39 -3.35 -0.64
C HIS A 237 -13.39 -2.29 -1.12
N ARG A 238 -13.56 -2.14 -2.43
CA ARG A 238 -14.33 -1.08 -3.07
C ARG A 238 -15.68 -0.77 -2.39
N ASP A 239 -16.61 -1.71 -2.36
CA ASP A 239 -17.96 -1.45 -1.84
C ASP A 239 -17.94 -1.09 -0.35
N MET A 240 -17.06 -1.73 0.42
CA MET A 240 -16.83 -1.42 1.83
C MET A 240 -16.31 0.01 2.00
N THR A 241 -15.34 0.44 1.18
CA THR A 241 -14.77 1.78 1.22
C THR A 241 -15.83 2.84 0.89
N TYR A 242 -16.64 2.65 -0.16
CA TYR A 242 -17.71 3.61 -0.48
C TYR A 242 -18.78 3.67 0.60
N TYR A 243 -19.18 2.52 1.16
CA TYR A 243 -20.13 2.49 2.28
C TYR A 243 -19.57 3.22 3.49
N LEU A 244 -18.35 2.89 3.94
CA LEU A 244 -17.72 3.53 5.10
C LEU A 244 -17.50 5.03 4.86
N TYR A 245 -17.09 5.44 3.66
CA TYR A 245 -16.95 6.84 3.29
C TYR A 245 -18.28 7.63 3.38
N SER A 246 -19.39 6.99 2.99
CA SER A 246 -20.73 7.59 3.10
C SER A 246 -21.17 7.85 4.55
N VAL A 247 -20.71 7.03 5.50
CA VAL A 247 -21.12 7.11 6.90
C VAL A 247 -20.09 7.79 7.81
N THR A 248 -18.82 7.91 7.39
CA THR A 248 -17.78 8.66 8.14
C THR A 248 -18.00 10.17 8.00
N PRO A 249 -18.20 10.94 9.09
CA PRO A 249 -18.46 12.38 9.02
C PRO A 249 -17.38 13.18 8.27
N LEU A 250 -17.76 14.13 7.41
CA LEU A 250 -16.79 14.92 6.63
C LEU A 250 -15.95 15.85 7.50
N ASP A 251 -16.55 16.48 8.51
CA ASP A 251 -15.82 17.36 9.45
C ASP A 251 -14.69 16.60 10.16
N PHE A 252 -14.87 15.29 10.35
CA PHE A 252 -13.86 14.41 10.94
C PHE A 252 -12.71 14.10 9.98
N LEU A 253 -12.94 14.19 8.67
CA LEU A 253 -11.91 14.06 7.63
C LEU A 253 -11.26 15.41 7.29
N HIS A 254 -11.76 16.53 7.82
CA HIS A 254 -11.16 17.84 7.61
C HIS A 254 -9.75 17.90 8.20
N PRO A 255 -8.77 18.60 7.58
CA PRO A 255 -7.41 18.67 8.09
C PRO A 255 -7.30 19.22 9.53
N ASP A 256 -8.27 20.04 9.96
CA ASP A 256 -8.31 20.59 11.32
C ASP A 256 -8.65 19.54 12.38
N ALA A 257 -9.31 18.44 12.00
CA ALA A 257 -9.62 17.32 12.89
C ALA A 257 -8.45 16.31 13.02
N GLY A 258 -7.42 16.44 12.19
CA GLY A 258 -6.22 15.61 12.23
C GLY A 258 -5.80 15.08 10.87
N ALA A 259 -4.94 14.06 10.87
CA ALA A 259 -4.33 13.52 9.66
C ALA A 259 -5.21 12.52 8.89
N PHE A 260 -6.42 12.20 9.35
CA PHE A 260 -7.25 11.12 8.80
C PHE A 260 -7.64 11.35 7.33
N GLY A 261 -8.06 12.57 6.97
CA GLY A 261 -8.39 12.89 5.57
C GLY A 261 -7.19 12.74 4.65
N SER A 262 -6.01 13.22 5.07
CA SER A 262 -4.76 13.10 4.30
C SER A 262 -4.34 11.64 4.12
N LEU A 263 -4.46 10.82 5.18
CA LEU A 263 -4.21 9.38 5.11
C LEU A 263 -5.20 8.66 4.20
N LEU A 264 -6.50 8.99 4.28
CA LEU A 264 -7.50 8.43 3.38
C LEU A 264 -7.22 8.81 1.92
N LEU A 265 -6.80 10.05 1.68
CA LEU A 265 -6.44 10.53 0.35
C LEU A 265 -5.21 9.79 -0.21
N HIS A 266 -4.19 9.55 0.63
CA HIS A 266 -3.03 8.73 0.29
C HIS A 266 -3.47 7.32 -0.14
N GLU A 267 -4.20 6.60 0.72
CA GLU A 267 -4.69 5.25 0.40
C GLU A 267 -5.61 5.23 -0.84
N ALA A 268 -6.44 6.26 -1.01
CA ALA A 268 -7.34 6.37 -2.15
C ALA A 268 -6.59 6.56 -3.47
N ILE A 269 -5.50 7.33 -3.48
CA ILE A 269 -4.65 7.48 -4.67
C ILE A 269 -3.92 6.17 -4.97
N GLY A 270 -3.28 5.56 -3.97
CA GLY A 270 -2.56 4.29 -4.14
C GLY A 270 -3.44 3.15 -4.66
N ASN A 271 -4.69 3.08 -4.18
CA ASN A 271 -5.69 2.09 -4.59
C ASN A 271 -6.61 2.57 -5.73
N GLN A 272 -6.34 3.72 -6.35
CA GLN A 272 -7.06 4.26 -7.51
C GLN A 272 -8.55 4.53 -7.27
N PHE A 273 -8.96 4.81 -6.03
CA PHE A 273 -10.28 5.33 -5.67
C PHE A 273 -10.38 6.83 -5.97
N PHE A 274 -10.19 7.21 -7.24
CA PHE A 274 -10.12 8.61 -7.63
C PHE A 274 -11.38 9.42 -7.37
N ASP A 275 -12.56 8.79 -7.35
CA ASP A 275 -13.80 9.49 -7.02
C ASP A 275 -13.77 10.02 -5.57
N ILE A 276 -13.30 9.20 -4.62
CA ILE A 276 -13.13 9.60 -3.21
C ILE A 276 -11.99 10.62 -3.09
N ALA A 277 -10.87 10.40 -3.78
CA ALA A 277 -9.74 11.33 -3.77
C ALA A 277 -10.16 12.72 -4.31
N LEU A 278 -10.94 12.77 -5.38
CA LEU A 278 -11.47 14.00 -5.96
C LEU A 278 -12.42 14.70 -5.00
N ASP A 279 -13.35 13.98 -4.36
CA ASP A 279 -14.28 14.56 -3.37
C ASP A 279 -13.51 15.19 -2.19
N LEU A 280 -12.50 14.49 -1.66
CA LEU A 280 -11.65 15.00 -0.57
C LEU A 280 -10.88 16.26 -0.98
N VAL A 281 -10.23 16.25 -2.16
CA VAL A 281 -9.43 17.39 -2.64
C VAL A 281 -10.33 18.58 -3.03
N GLN A 282 -11.52 18.34 -3.59
CA GLN A 282 -12.46 19.42 -3.90
C GLN A 282 -12.98 20.11 -2.63
N ASN A 283 -13.15 19.37 -1.54
CA ASN A 283 -13.53 19.94 -0.24
C ASN A 283 -12.36 20.65 0.45
N CYS A 284 -11.13 20.13 0.35
CA CYS A 284 -9.95 20.75 0.93
C CYS A 284 -8.66 20.44 0.14
N PRO A 285 -8.25 21.29 -0.83
CA PRO A 285 -7.10 21.01 -1.68
C PRO A 285 -5.76 20.88 -0.92
N PHE A 286 -5.57 21.66 0.15
CA PHE A 286 -4.35 21.65 0.96
C PHE A 286 -4.06 20.29 1.60
N MET A 287 -5.07 19.43 1.75
CA MET A 287 -4.91 18.07 2.26
C MET A 287 -3.94 17.23 1.41
N ALA A 288 -3.87 17.49 0.10
CA ALA A 288 -3.02 16.74 -0.83
C ALA A 288 -1.52 17.02 -0.68
N ILE A 289 -1.15 18.13 -0.02
CA ILE A 289 0.25 18.56 0.14
C ILE A 289 0.73 18.50 1.59
N ARG A 290 -0.16 18.23 2.55
CA ARG A 290 0.22 18.07 3.96
C ARG A 290 0.98 16.77 4.18
N ARG A 291 2.14 16.86 4.82
CA ARG A 291 2.93 15.70 5.22
C ARG A 291 2.27 14.95 6.37
N ASN A 292 2.31 13.63 6.31
CA ASN A 292 1.96 12.74 7.41
C ASN A 292 3.17 12.53 8.34
N HIS A 293 3.01 11.67 9.35
CA HIS A 293 4.06 11.35 10.33
C HIS A 293 5.29 10.64 9.72
N LEU A 294 5.17 10.07 8.52
CA LEU A 294 6.28 9.47 7.77
C LEU A 294 7.00 10.50 6.88
N GLY A 295 6.55 11.76 6.90
CA GLY A 295 7.09 12.82 6.05
C GLY A 295 6.61 12.75 4.60
N THR A 296 5.74 11.83 4.20
CA THR A 296 5.18 11.79 2.83
C THR A 296 3.85 12.54 2.76
N ASN A 297 3.42 12.92 1.56
CA ASN A 297 2.09 13.48 1.29
C ASN A 297 1.48 12.85 0.03
N PRO A 298 0.17 13.00 -0.20
CA PRO A 298 -0.49 12.43 -1.37
C PRO A 298 0.11 12.87 -2.72
N LEU A 299 0.60 14.10 -2.86
CA LEU A 299 1.25 14.59 -4.08
C LEU A 299 2.60 13.90 -4.36
N ILE A 300 3.40 13.60 -3.32
CA ILE A 300 4.65 12.85 -3.42
C ILE A 300 4.36 11.42 -3.90
N GLU A 301 3.38 10.75 -3.30
CA GLU A 301 2.99 9.40 -3.74
C GLU A 301 2.49 9.43 -5.19
N PHE A 302 1.62 10.38 -5.53
CA PHE A 302 1.10 10.56 -6.88
C PHE A 302 2.21 10.76 -7.93
N SER A 303 3.33 11.38 -7.53
CA SER A 303 4.52 11.60 -8.36
C SER A 303 5.36 10.33 -8.59
N ASN A 304 5.09 9.25 -7.86
CA ASN A 304 5.68 7.93 -8.09
C ASN A 304 4.84 7.04 -9.04
N LEU A 305 3.57 7.37 -9.25
CA LEU A 305 2.62 6.52 -9.97
C LEU A 305 2.61 6.80 -11.48
N THR A 306 3.70 6.45 -12.16
CA THR A 306 3.86 6.70 -13.61
C THR A 306 2.74 6.11 -14.47
N HIS A 307 2.14 4.98 -14.10
CA HIS A 307 1.08 4.32 -14.88
C HIS A 307 -0.24 5.10 -14.91
N LEU A 308 -0.41 6.12 -14.08
CA LEU A 308 -1.60 6.98 -14.06
C LEU A 308 -1.62 8.03 -15.17
N PHE A 309 -0.54 8.16 -15.94
CA PHE A 309 -0.37 9.26 -16.89
C PHE A 309 -0.20 8.77 -18.33
N PRO A 310 -0.93 9.36 -19.30
CA PRO A 310 -0.90 8.95 -20.71
C PRO A 310 0.49 8.90 -21.33
N GLU A 311 1.34 9.90 -21.05
CA GLU A 311 2.66 9.99 -21.68
C GLU A 311 3.62 8.91 -21.16
N SER A 312 3.33 8.32 -20.01
CA SER A 312 4.08 7.23 -19.39
C SER A 312 3.57 5.85 -19.81
N SER A 313 2.34 5.75 -20.34
CA SER A 313 1.73 4.49 -20.73
C SER A 313 2.39 3.87 -21.96
N ARG A 314 2.73 2.58 -21.87
CA ARG A 314 3.31 1.81 -22.98
C ARG A 314 2.23 1.22 -23.89
N LEU A 315 1.44 2.09 -24.52
CA LEU A 315 0.46 1.67 -25.52
C LEU A 315 1.16 1.41 -26.87
N SER A 316 0.87 0.25 -27.47
CA SER A 316 1.24 -0.07 -28.85
C SER A 316 0.52 0.84 -29.86
N PHE A 317 0.98 0.84 -31.12
CA PHE A 317 0.42 1.72 -32.16
C PHE A 317 -1.11 1.64 -32.27
N TRP A 318 -1.67 0.43 -32.37
CA TRP A 318 -3.12 0.24 -32.46
C TRP A 318 -3.85 0.61 -31.18
N GLN A 319 -3.27 0.32 -30.01
CA GLN A 319 -3.87 0.72 -28.72
C GLN A 319 -3.91 2.24 -28.56
N ARG A 320 -2.88 2.97 -29.03
CA ARG A 320 -2.88 4.45 -29.03
C ARG A 320 -3.98 5.01 -29.92
N TRP A 321 -4.20 4.39 -31.07
CA TRP A 321 -5.28 4.79 -31.97
C TRP A 321 -6.67 4.56 -31.33
N ILE A 322 -6.90 3.40 -30.72
CA ILE A 322 -8.15 3.14 -29.98
C ILE A 322 -8.29 4.13 -28.81
N TYR A 323 -7.21 4.35 -28.05
CA TYR A 323 -7.19 5.28 -26.94
C TYR A 323 -7.57 6.70 -27.36
N SER A 324 -7.09 7.20 -28.52
CA SER A 324 -7.46 8.54 -28.99
C SER A 324 -8.92 8.63 -29.45
N CYS A 325 -9.49 7.54 -29.99
CA CYS A 325 -10.88 7.49 -30.43
C CYS A 325 -11.90 7.39 -29.28
N ILE A 326 -11.52 6.83 -28.13
CA ILE A 326 -12.44 6.67 -27.00
C ILE A 326 -12.66 8.03 -26.32
N ASN A 327 -13.91 8.46 -26.16
CA ASN A 327 -14.25 9.58 -25.29
C ASN A 327 -14.83 9.04 -23.98
N VAL A 328 -14.11 9.27 -22.87
CA VAL A 328 -14.58 8.87 -21.55
C VAL A 328 -15.48 9.98 -21.03
N GLN A 329 -16.79 9.75 -21.11
CA GLN A 329 -17.74 10.57 -20.36
C GLN A 329 -17.54 10.27 -18.88
N GLN A 330 -17.01 11.26 -18.18
CA GLN A 330 -17.01 11.32 -16.74
C GLN A 330 -18.43 10.99 -16.25
N ARG A 331 -18.57 10.17 -15.21
CA ARG A 331 -19.82 10.19 -14.44
C ARG A 331 -19.96 11.66 -14.04
N ALA A 332 -20.94 12.37 -14.61
CA ALA A 332 -21.28 13.71 -14.17
C ALA A 332 -21.32 13.61 -12.66
N SER A 333 -20.40 14.32 -11.98
CA SER A 333 -20.25 14.37 -10.52
C SER A 333 -21.56 13.90 -9.90
N SER A 334 -21.63 12.64 -9.48
CA SER A 334 -22.76 12.28 -8.62
C SER A 334 -22.50 13.20 -7.46
N LYS A 335 -23.38 14.17 -7.27
CA LYS A 335 -23.16 15.29 -6.33
C LYS A 335 -22.91 14.82 -4.90
N ASP A 336 -23.00 13.52 -4.65
CA ASP A 336 -22.41 12.86 -3.50
C ASP A 336 -21.76 11.52 -3.93
N VAL A 337 -20.43 11.43 -3.89
CA VAL A 337 -19.72 10.13 -3.76
C VAL A 337 -20.17 9.41 -2.48
N ARG A 338 -20.73 10.17 -1.54
CA ARG A 338 -21.27 9.76 -0.26
C ARG A 338 -22.69 9.19 -0.33
N ILE A 339 -23.32 9.11 -1.51
CA ILE A 339 -24.53 8.30 -1.67
C ILE A 339 -24.09 6.91 -2.12
N TYR A 340 -23.98 5.98 -1.15
CA TYR A 340 -23.75 4.58 -1.45
C TYR A 340 -25.03 3.96 -2.04
N ILE A 341 -24.96 3.54 -3.31
CA ILE A 341 -25.97 2.72 -3.97
C ILE A 341 -25.32 1.36 -4.25
N PRO A 342 -25.86 0.25 -3.72
CA PRO A 342 -25.34 -1.08 -4.02
C PRO A 342 -25.29 -1.28 -5.54
N GLN A 343 -24.10 -1.53 -6.10
CA GLN A 343 -23.94 -1.82 -7.53
C GLN A 343 -24.35 -3.26 -7.85
N ASN A 344 -25.62 -3.60 -7.59
CA ASN A 344 -26.22 -4.84 -8.09
C ASN A 344 -26.96 -4.53 -9.40
N GLY A 345 -26.24 -4.59 -10.53
CA GLY A 345 -26.89 -4.47 -11.83
C GLY A 345 -26.01 -4.86 -13.03
N PRO A 346 -26.46 -5.76 -13.93
CA PRO A 346 -25.76 -6.12 -15.17
C PRO A 346 -25.75 -5.01 -16.25
N ASN A 347 -25.99 -3.74 -15.88
CA ASN A 347 -26.19 -2.64 -16.82
C ASN A 347 -24.92 -1.81 -17.13
N GLU A 348 -23.84 -1.96 -16.36
CA GLU A 348 -22.60 -1.19 -16.62
C GLU A 348 -21.89 -1.67 -17.89
N GLU A 349 -21.81 -2.98 -18.12
CA GLU A 349 -21.20 -3.54 -19.32
C GLU A 349 -22.01 -3.22 -20.58
N GLY A 350 -23.34 -3.29 -20.50
CA GLY A 350 -24.23 -2.87 -21.59
C GLY A 350 -24.06 -1.40 -21.95
N ASN A 351 -23.97 -0.52 -20.94
CA ASN A 351 -23.71 0.91 -21.13
C ASN A 351 -22.31 1.19 -21.70
N PHE A 352 -21.29 0.48 -21.22
CA PHE A 352 -19.93 0.55 -21.73
C PHE A 352 -19.87 0.16 -23.21
N LEU A 353 -20.40 -1.01 -23.58
CA LEU A 353 -20.44 -1.47 -24.96
C LEU A 353 -21.22 -0.51 -25.85
N MET A 354 -22.32 0.07 -25.38
CA MET A 354 -23.05 1.13 -26.09
C MET A 354 -22.23 2.41 -26.29
N ARG A 355 -21.48 2.88 -25.29
CA ARG A 355 -20.64 4.08 -25.40
C ARG A 355 -19.50 3.88 -26.39
N VAL A 356 -18.79 2.76 -26.26
CA VAL A 356 -17.63 2.45 -27.09
C VAL A 356 -18.04 2.09 -28.52
N SER A 357 -19.13 1.32 -28.70
CA SER A 357 -19.63 0.98 -30.06
C SER A 357 -20.04 2.20 -30.87
N ASN A 358 -20.65 3.20 -30.23
CA ASN A 358 -20.99 4.46 -30.89
C ASN A 358 -19.77 5.24 -31.36
N GLN A 359 -18.65 5.15 -30.64
CA GLN A 359 -17.40 5.87 -30.95
C GLN A 359 -16.54 5.13 -31.98
N LEU A 360 -16.61 3.79 -31.98
CA LEU A 360 -15.85 2.93 -32.89
C LEU A 360 -16.72 2.40 -34.04
N ARG A 361 -17.73 3.16 -34.46
CA ARG A 361 -18.74 2.75 -35.47
C ARG A 361 -18.15 2.33 -36.83
N SER A 362 -16.91 2.70 -37.12
CA SER A 362 -16.14 2.30 -38.32
C SER A 362 -15.49 0.93 -38.20
N LEU A 363 -15.38 0.37 -36.99
CA LEU A 363 -14.86 -0.96 -36.69
C LEU A 363 -16.07 -1.89 -36.58
N GLY A 364 -16.15 -2.90 -37.44
CA GLY A 364 -17.29 -3.83 -37.45
C GLY A 364 -17.58 -4.43 -36.07
N SER A 365 -18.83 -4.80 -35.80
CA SER A 365 -19.32 -5.25 -34.48
C SER A 365 -18.47 -6.34 -33.80
N LYS A 366 -17.86 -7.24 -34.58
CA LYS A 366 -16.94 -8.29 -34.07
C LYS A 366 -15.66 -7.76 -33.44
N PHE A 367 -15.22 -6.56 -33.77
CA PHE A 367 -14.01 -5.94 -33.21
C PHE A 367 -14.23 -5.43 -31.78
N LEU A 368 -15.48 -5.12 -31.42
CA LEU A 368 -15.85 -4.61 -30.09
C LEU A 368 -15.95 -5.71 -29.02
N GLU A 369 -15.98 -6.97 -29.43
CA GLU A 369 -16.00 -8.14 -28.52
C GLU A 369 -14.59 -8.45 -27.96
N LEU A 370 -13.55 -7.71 -28.34
CA LEU A 370 -12.19 -7.90 -27.86
C LEU A 370 -11.99 -7.33 -26.45
N SER A 371 -11.61 -8.21 -25.51
CA SER A 371 -11.23 -7.91 -24.12
C SER A 371 -10.27 -6.71 -23.96
N GLY A 372 -9.42 -6.45 -24.97
CA GLY A 372 -8.47 -5.34 -24.95
C GLY A 372 -9.08 -3.93 -24.99
N ILE A 373 -10.30 -3.75 -25.52
CA ILE A 373 -10.90 -2.40 -25.61
C ILE A 373 -11.40 -1.91 -24.25
N LYS A 374 -11.96 -2.82 -23.43
CA LYS A 374 -12.35 -2.51 -22.05
C LYS A 374 -11.14 -2.04 -21.24
N GLN A 375 -10.02 -2.75 -21.35
CA GLN A 375 -8.76 -2.37 -20.69
C GLN A 375 -8.26 -0.97 -21.12
N ILE A 376 -8.37 -0.62 -22.41
CA ILE A 376 -7.96 0.70 -22.90
C ILE A 376 -8.91 1.79 -22.40
N TYR A 377 -10.22 1.52 -22.35
CA TYR A 377 -11.20 2.44 -21.78
C TYR A 377 -10.97 2.67 -20.29
N ASP A 378 -10.79 1.60 -19.52
CA ASP A 378 -10.56 1.67 -18.07
C ASP A 378 -9.25 2.43 -17.77
N LEU A 379 -8.20 2.17 -18.55
CA LEU A 379 -6.95 2.92 -18.48
C LEU A 379 -7.16 4.41 -18.81
N LYS A 380 -7.95 4.72 -19.85
CA LYS A 380 -8.27 6.11 -20.20
C LYS A 380 -9.09 6.80 -19.11
N LEU A 381 -10.00 6.08 -18.47
CA LEU A 381 -10.77 6.57 -17.33
C LEU A 381 -9.85 6.92 -16.16
N ILE A 382 -8.94 6.02 -15.79
CA ILE A 382 -7.91 6.26 -14.77
C ILE A 382 -7.09 7.52 -15.10
N HIS A 383 -6.56 7.62 -16.32
CA HIS A 383 -5.79 8.81 -16.73
C HIS A 383 -6.61 10.10 -16.64
N THR A 384 -7.88 10.06 -17.04
CA THR A 384 -8.76 11.23 -17.00
C THR A 384 -9.01 11.68 -15.57
N GLN A 385 -9.29 10.72 -14.67
CA GLN A 385 -9.51 10.99 -13.25
C GLN A 385 -8.23 11.49 -12.55
N ALA A 386 -7.08 10.87 -12.83
CA ALA A 386 -5.79 11.29 -12.29
C ALA A 386 -5.44 12.72 -12.73
N LEU A 387 -5.61 13.06 -14.01
CA LEU A 387 -5.36 14.41 -14.51
C LEU A 387 -6.27 15.46 -13.87
N GLN A 388 -7.53 15.11 -13.63
CA GLN A 388 -8.47 16.00 -12.94
C GLN A 388 -8.08 16.20 -11.47
N LEU A 389 -7.69 15.13 -10.77
CA LEU A 389 -7.22 15.23 -9.40
C LEU A 389 -6.01 16.16 -9.32
N LEU A 390 -5.08 16.02 -10.26
CA LEU A 390 -3.93 16.90 -10.40
C LEU A 390 -4.32 18.35 -10.65
N ASP A 391 -5.32 18.62 -11.49
CA ASP A 391 -5.85 19.98 -11.69
C ASP A 391 -6.38 20.55 -10.39
N CYS A 392 -7.21 19.80 -9.65
CA CYS A 392 -7.74 20.26 -8.36
C CYS A 392 -6.64 20.57 -7.34
N ILE A 393 -5.58 19.75 -7.27
CA ILE A 393 -4.43 20.01 -6.39
C ILE A 393 -3.67 21.27 -6.83
N CYS A 394 -3.39 21.41 -8.13
CA CYS A 394 -2.62 22.53 -8.65
C CYS A 394 -3.38 23.85 -8.50
N ASP A 395 -4.65 23.88 -8.88
CA ASP A 395 -5.48 25.08 -8.87
C ASP A 395 -5.89 25.47 -7.46
N GLY A 396 -6.13 24.49 -6.57
CA GLY A 396 -6.68 24.73 -5.24
C GLY A 396 -5.65 24.88 -4.12
N ALA A 397 -4.46 24.28 -4.27
CA ALA A 397 -3.40 24.35 -3.25
C ALA A 397 -2.16 25.05 -3.80
N ILE A 398 -1.55 24.52 -4.85
CA ILE A 398 -0.23 24.97 -5.31
C ILE A 398 -0.23 26.43 -5.79
N SER A 399 -1.23 26.84 -6.55
CA SER A 399 -1.34 28.22 -7.08
C SER A 399 -1.51 29.28 -5.99
N THR A 400 -1.94 28.88 -4.79
CA THR A 400 -2.27 29.78 -3.66
C THR A 400 -1.13 29.93 -2.64
N LEU A 401 -0.06 29.16 -2.80
CA LEU A 401 1.06 29.14 -1.86
C LEU A 401 2.04 30.27 -2.08
N ASP A 402 2.57 30.78 -0.97
CA ASP A 402 3.72 31.67 -0.95
C ASP A 402 5.00 30.87 -1.21
N ASP A 403 5.97 31.47 -1.92
CA ASP A 403 7.26 30.85 -2.29
C ASP A 403 8.01 30.22 -1.10
N THR A 404 7.87 30.79 0.10
CA THR A 404 8.56 30.33 1.33
C THR A 404 7.98 29.05 1.92
N LYS A 405 6.71 28.72 1.62
CA LYS A 405 6.01 27.56 2.20
C LYS A 405 6.08 26.30 1.31
N VAL A 406 6.54 26.46 0.08
CA VAL A 406 6.63 25.37 -0.92
C VAL A 406 7.56 24.25 -0.46
N GLU A 407 8.63 24.61 0.27
CA GLU A 407 9.59 23.66 0.85
C GLU A 407 8.95 22.83 1.97
N GLU A 408 8.27 23.51 2.88
CA GLU A 408 7.63 22.92 4.06
C GLU A 408 6.63 21.83 3.66
N TYR A 409 5.84 22.08 2.62
CA TYR A 409 4.82 21.15 2.12
C TYR A 409 5.36 20.06 1.19
N GLY A 410 6.68 19.94 0.98
CA GLY A 410 7.25 18.86 0.16
C GLY A 410 6.88 18.91 -1.32
N ILE A 411 6.52 20.09 -1.84
CA ILE A 411 6.20 20.26 -3.26
C ILE A 411 7.46 20.11 -4.12
N TYR A 412 8.61 20.60 -3.63
CA TYR A 412 9.90 20.37 -4.30
C TYR A 412 10.21 18.89 -4.45
N GLU A 413 9.98 18.11 -3.40
CA GLU A 413 10.21 16.66 -3.40
C GLU A 413 9.31 15.97 -4.43
N ALA A 414 8.00 16.24 -4.40
CA ALA A 414 7.08 15.69 -5.40
C ALA A 414 7.47 16.10 -6.84
N TYR A 415 7.85 17.36 -7.04
CA TYR A 415 8.26 17.89 -8.33
C TYR A 415 9.51 17.18 -8.87
N PHE A 416 10.57 17.03 -8.07
CA PHE A 416 11.77 16.32 -8.48
C PHE A 416 11.51 14.84 -8.70
N ILE A 417 10.74 14.17 -7.84
CA ILE A 417 10.32 12.77 -8.05
C ILE A 417 9.58 12.62 -9.38
N ALA A 418 8.69 13.54 -9.73
CA ALA A 418 7.99 13.52 -11.02
C ALA A 418 8.95 13.70 -12.21
N ILE A 419 9.98 14.55 -12.09
CA ILE A 419 11.03 14.71 -13.10
C ILE A 419 11.82 13.40 -13.24
N GLU A 420 12.26 12.81 -12.13
CA GLU A 420 13.03 11.56 -12.10
C GLU A 420 12.27 10.40 -12.72
N ASN A 421 10.96 10.34 -12.49
CA ASN A 421 10.07 9.34 -13.06
C ASN A 421 9.62 9.66 -14.51
N GLY A 422 9.80 10.91 -14.96
CA GLY A 422 9.47 11.33 -16.32
C GLY A 422 7.99 11.67 -16.53
N ILE A 423 7.27 12.04 -15.46
CA ILE A 423 5.84 12.37 -15.49
C ILE A 423 5.65 13.82 -15.94
N VAL A 424 5.58 14.01 -17.26
CA VAL A 424 5.51 15.32 -17.92
C VAL A 424 4.29 16.13 -17.47
N GLU A 425 3.17 15.46 -17.21
CA GLU A 425 1.91 16.07 -16.85
C GLU A 425 1.98 16.74 -15.47
N ILE A 426 2.56 16.07 -14.47
CA ILE A 426 2.82 16.65 -13.14
C ILE A 426 3.78 17.83 -13.27
N VAL A 427 4.92 17.64 -13.94
CA VAL A 427 5.93 18.69 -14.14
C VAL A 427 5.31 19.94 -14.79
N THR A 428 4.53 19.76 -15.85
CA THR A 428 3.90 20.86 -16.58
C THR A 428 2.86 21.59 -15.75
N LYS A 429 1.98 20.87 -15.04
CA LYS A 429 0.91 21.48 -14.24
C LYS A 429 1.47 22.19 -13.01
N ILE A 430 2.44 21.59 -12.33
CA ILE A 430 3.13 22.20 -11.19
C ILE A 430 3.87 23.50 -11.61
N ILE A 431 4.62 23.50 -12.71
CA ILE A 431 5.29 24.73 -13.21
C ILE A 431 4.27 25.81 -13.60
N LYS A 432 3.12 25.43 -14.17
CA LYS A 432 2.07 26.39 -14.50
C LYS A 432 1.42 27.00 -13.26
N ALA A 433 1.20 26.20 -12.22
CA ALA A 433 0.63 26.65 -10.96
C ALA A 433 1.61 27.48 -10.13
N HIS A 434 2.90 27.12 -10.15
CA HIS A 434 3.96 27.82 -9.42
C HIS A 434 5.23 28.00 -10.28
N PRO A 435 5.29 29.06 -11.12
CA PRO A 435 6.40 29.31 -12.04
C PRO A 435 7.82 29.39 -11.44
N PRO A 436 8.04 29.87 -10.18
CA PRO A 436 9.37 29.89 -9.57
C PRO A 436 10.08 28.53 -9.52
N LEU A 437 9.33 27.42 -9.53
CA LEU A 437 9.89 26.05 -9.54
C LEU A 437 10.80 25.75 -10.73
N LEU A 438 10.65 26.50 -11.82
CA LEU A 438 11.48 26.30 -13.01
C LEU A 438 12.96 26.54 -12.73
N THR A 439 13.29 27.46 -11.82
CA THR A 439 14.68 27.86 -11.51
C THR A 439 15.24 27.20 -10.25
N VAL A 440 14.46 26.36 -9.58
CA VAL A 440 14.86 25.71 -8.34
C VAL A 440 15.81 24.55 -8.60
N LYS A 441 16.72 24.34 -7.65
CA LYS A 441 17.65 23.23 -7.63
C LYS A 441 17.30 22.26 -6.52
N GLU A 442 17.56 20.98 -6.75
CA GLU A 442 17.37 19.92 -5.78
C GLU A 442 18.43 20.05 -4.67
N LEU A 443 17.99 20.13 -3.41
CA LEU A 443 18.88 20.40 -2.27
C LEU A 443 20.03 19.38 -2.14
N ALA A 444 19.77 18.10 -2.40
CA ALA A 444 20.75 17.02 -2.19
C ALA A 444 21.84 16.92 -3.27
N SER A 445 21.55 17.40 -4.47
CA SER A 445 22.41 17.22 -5.65
C SER A 445 22.82 18.53 -6.31
N ASP A 446 22.18 19.64 -5.96
CA ASP A 446 22.23 20.94 -6.64
C ASP A 446 21.81 20.86 -8.13
N ASN A 447 21.09 19.79 -8.53
CA ASN A 447 20.61 19.66 -9.89
C ASN A 447 19.38 20.54 -10.14
N ASN A 448 19.41 21.29 -11.24
CA ASN A 448 18.19 21.89 -11.78
C ASN A 448 17.38 20.86 -12.59
N ILE A 449 16.17 21.22 -13.02
CA ILE A 449 15.28 20.34 -13.79
C ILE A 449 15.95 19.72 -15.05
N LEU A 450 16.80 20.47 -15.78
CA LEU A 450 17.48 19.95 -16.97
C LEU A 450 18.52 18.89 -16.58
N LEU A 451 19.34 19.18 -15.57
CA LEU A 451 20.35 18.24 -15.09
C LEU A 451 19.70 16.96 -14.57
N THR A 452 18.60 17.05 -13.80
CA THR A 452 17.85 15.88 -13.33
C THR A 452 17.25 15.10 -14.49
N ALA A 453 16.62 15.76 -15.47
CA ALA A 453 16.11 15.08 -16.66
C ALA A 453 17.21 14.35 -17.45
N VAL A 454 18.42 14.92 -17.51
CA VAL A 454 19.58 14.30 -18.16
C VAL A 454 20.11 13.09 -17.40
N LYS A 455 20.30 13.25 -16.10
CA LYS A 455 20.72 12.19 -15.18
C LYS A 455 19.79 10.98 -15.26
N PHE A 456 18.48 11.20 -15.31
CA PHE A 456 17.47 10.12 -15.31
C PHE A 456 16.98 9.67 -16.71
N ARG A 457 17.58 10.17 -17.79
CA ARG A 457 17.23 9.81 -19.19
C ARG A 457 15.78 10.14 -19.56
N GLN A 458 15.27 11.27 -19.08
CA GLN A 458 13.88 11.65 -19.25
C GLN A 458 13.70 12.59 -20.45
N GLU A 459 13.72 11.99 -21.63
CA GLU A 459 13.65 12.66 -22.95
C GLU A 459 12.51 13.66 -23.09
N LYS A 460 11.30 13.31 -22.65
CA LYS A 460 10.12 14.17 -22.80
C LYS A 460 10.19 15.38 -21.88
N VAL A 461 10.64 15.19 -20.64
CA VAL A 461 10.84 16.29 -19.68
C VAL A 461 11.96 17.21 -20.16
N PHE A 462 13.07 16.64 -20.65
CA PHE A 462 14.15 17.40 -21.27
C PHE A 462 13.64 18.24 -22.46
N SER A 463 12.90 17.62 -23.38
CA SER A 463 12.37 18.30 -24.58
C SER A 463 11.39 19.41 -24.22
N LEU A 464 10.53 19.20 -23.19
CA LEU A 464 9.62 20.22 -22.68
C LEU A 464 10.37 21.46 -22.20
N VAL A 465 11.40 21.27 -21.37
CA VAL A 465 12.14 22.38 -20.75
C VAL A 465 13.06 23.05 -21.77
N TYR A 466 13.67 22.29 -22.66
CA TYR A 466 14.52 22.83 -23.73
C TYR A 466 13.72 23.61 -24.79
N GLY A 467 12.44 23.27 -24.95
CA GLY A 467 11.48 24.02 -25.76
C GLY A 467 11.03 25.35 -25.14
N LEU A 468 11.37 25.62 -23.87
CA LEU A 468 11.14 26.93 -23.28
C LEU A 468 12.03 27.97 -23.97
N ASP A 469 11.56 29.22 -23.96
CA ASP A 469 12.26 30.38 -24.54
C ASP A 469 13.59 30.68 -23.80
N THR A 470 14.11 31.90 -23.86
CA THR A 470 15.36 32.38 -23.23
C THR A 470 15.64 31.88 -21.80
N ARG A 471 14.62 31.53 -21.01
CA ARG A 471 14.72 30.93 -19.67
C ARG A 471 15.58 29.66 -19.61
N LYS A 472 15.65 28.88 -20.70
CA LYS A 472 16.48 27.66 -20.73
C LYS A 472 17.97 27.95 -20.59
N ASN A 473 18.43 29.12 -21.04
CA ASN A 473 19.85 29.47 -21.05
C ASN A 473 20.43 29.53 -19.63
N VAL A 474 19.63 29.98 -18.67
CA VAL A 474 20.01 29.99 -17.24
C VAL A 474 20.20 28.57 -16.70
N LEU A 475 19.38 27.63 -17.18
CA LEU A 475 19.44 26.23 -16.76
C LEU A 475 20.60 25.47 -17.42
N LEU A 476 20.96 25.81 -18.65
CA LEU A 476 22.03 25.17 -19.43
C LEU A 476 23.43 25.40 -18.84
N VAL A 477 23.65 26.54 -18.19
CA VAL A 477 24.94 26.91 -17.56
C VAL A 477 25.12 26.25 -16.18
N GLY A 478 24.07 25.63 -15.62
CA GLY A 478 24.13 25.01 -14.30
C GLY A 478 25.03 23.76 -14.25
N CYS A 479 25.65 23.55 -13.09
CA CYS A 479 26.34 22.33 -12.71
C CYS A 479 25.73 21.75 -11.43
N ASP A 480 25.95 20.45 -11.21
CA ASP A 480 25.63 19.80 -9.94
C ASP A 480 26.69 20.14 -8.85
N LYS A 481 26.49 19.61 -7.64
CA LYS A 481 27.41 19.79 -6.50
C LYS A 481 28.85 19.34 -6.76
N ASP A 482 29.05 18.42 -7.70
CA ASP A 482 30.35 17.86 -8.08
C ASP A 482 30.94 18.59 -9.31
N ASN A 483 30.35 19.72 -9.70
CA ASN A 483 30.67 20.51 -10.89
C ASN A 483 30.45 19.76 -12.22
N ASN A 484 29.60 18.74 -12.25
CA ASN A 484 29.18 18.08 -13.47
C ASN A 484 28.15 18.94 -14.20
N ASN A 485 28.47 19.34 -15.42
CA ASN A 485 27.49 19.88 -16.36
C ASN A 485 26.67 18.74 -17.03
N MET A 486 25.73 19.14 -17.87
CA MET A 486 24.85 18.22 -18.59
C MET A 486 25.57 17.13 -19.41
N LEU A 487 26.73 17.44 -20.01
CA LEU A 487 27.50 16.46 -20.79
C LEU A 487 28.14 15.40 -19.90
N HIS A 488 28.62 15.79 -18.72
CA HIS A 488 29.13 14.83 -17.74
C HIS A 488 28.00 13.87 -17.31
N LEU A 489 26.83 14.40 -16.93
CA LEU A 489 25.68 13.58 -16.51
C LEU A 489 25.16 12.65 -17.62
N ALA A 490 25.22 13.10 -18.88
CA ALA A 490 24.85 12.27 -20.03
C ALA A 490 25.86 11.14 -20.31
N ALA A 491 27.13 11.32 -19.95
CA ALA A 491 28.18 10.32 -20.11
C ALA A 491 28.25 9.30 -18.95
N MET A 492 27.71 9.65 -17.77
CA MET A 492 27.63 8.74 -16.62
C MET A 492 26.69 7.57 -16.88
N LEU A 493 26.87 6.47 -16.15
CA LEU A 493 26.00 5.30 -16.26
C LEU A 493 24.54 5.65 -15.94
N ALA A 494 23.61 5.26 -16.83
CA ALA A 494 22.18 5.50 -16.61
C ALA A 494 21.65 4.74 -15.38
N PRO A 495 20.58 5.23 -14.73
CA PRO A 495 19.98 4.54 -13.60
C PRO A 495 19.58 3.09 -13.93
N PRO A 496 19.74 2.13 -12.99
CA PRO A 496 19.49 0.71 -13.26
C PRO A 496 18.09 0.42 -13.82
N HIS A 497 17.06 1.09 -13.30
CA HIS A 497 15.68 0.94 -13.75
C HIS A 497 15.45 1.45 -15.19
N ARG A 498 16.31 2.36 -15.71
CA ARG A 498 16.28 2.80 -17.10
C ARG A 498 16.96 1.78 -18.00
N LEU A 499 18.14 1.29 -17.61
CA LEU A 499 18.89 0.28 -18.35
C LEU A 499 18.10 -1.03 -18.48
N ALA A 500 17.43 -1.46 -17.41
CA ALA A 500 16.61 -2.67 -17.38
C ALA A 500 15.44 -2.65 -18.39
N ARG A 501 15.04 -1.48 -18.91
CA ARG A 501 14.00 -1.37 -19.95
C ARG A 501 14.47 -1.79 -21.33
N ILE A 502 15.78 -1.91 -21.54
CA ILE A 502 16.39 -2.20 -22.84
C ILE A 502 17.09 -3.55 -22.74
N SER A 503 16.68 -4.48 -23.59
CA SER A 503 17.22 -5.84 -23.58
C SER A 503 18.59 -5.90 -24.27
N GLY A 504 19.61 -6.29 -23.51
CA GLY A 504 20.94 -6.58 -24.04
C GLY A 504 21.89 -5.38 -24.09
N ALA A 505 23.17 -5.64 -23.82
CA ALA A 505 24.20 -4.62 -23.69
C ALA A 505 24.42 -3.78 -24.96
N ALA A 506 24.31 -4.37 -26.15
CA ALA A 506 24.48 -3.65 -27.41
C ALA A 506 23.38 -2.60 -27.63
N LEU A 507 22.12 -2.92 -27.34
CA LEU A 507 21.00 -1.98 -27.46
C LEU A 507 21.05 -0.91 -26.37
N GLN A 508 21.46 -1.27 -25.15
CA GLN A 508 21.72 -0.31 -24.08
C GLN A 508 22.79 0.70 -24.50
N MET A 509 23.95 0.23 -24.96
CA MET A 509 25.04 1.09 -25.42
C MET A 509 24.62 1.98 -26.61
N GLN A 510 23.88 1.43 -27.58
CA GLN A 510 23.36 2.20 -28.70
C GLN A 510 22.43 3.32 -28.22
N ARG A 511 21.53 3.05 -27.27
CA ARG A 511 20.60 4.04 -26.73
C ARG A 511 21.32 5.13 -25.94
N GLU A 512 22.28 4.76 -25.10
CA GLU A 512 23.08 5.73 -24.34
C GLU A 512 23.91 6.62 -25.27
N LEU A 513 24.48 6.07 -26.35
CA LEU A 513 25.18 6.88 -27.35
C LEU A 513 24.24 7.85 -28.08
N GLN A 514 23.01 7.44 -28.39
CA GLN A 514 22.00 8.33 -28.96
C GLN A 514 21.64 9.45 -27.98
N TRP A 515 21.45 9.12 -26.70
CA TRP A 515 21.16 10.09 -25.66
C TRP A 515 22.28 11.13 -25.54
N TYR A 516 23.53 10.68 -25.44
CA TYR A 516 24.69 11.57 -25.37
C TYR A 516 24.77 12.51 -26.58
N LYS A 517 24.53 11.99 -27.80
CA LYS A 517 24.50 12.82 -29.01
C LYS A 517 23.40 13.88 -28.97
N VAL A 518 22.20 13.55 -28.50
CA VAL A 518 21.11 14.52 -28.34
C VAL A 518 21.55 15.62 -27.38
N ILE A 519 22.11 15.27 -26.22
CA ILE A 519 22.57 16.27 -25.25
C ILE A 519 23.70 17.13 -25.82
N PHE A 520 24.69 16.51 -26.48
CA PHE A 520 25.82 17.21 -27.10
C PHE A 520 25.38 18.26 -28.13
N LEU A 521 24.39 17.93 -28.97
CA LEU A 521 23.85 18.87 -29.97
C LEU A 521 23.04 20.02 -29.37
N ASN A 522 22.49 19.83 -28.16
CA ASN A 522 21.68 20.86 -27.48
C ASN A 522 22.49 21.71 -26.49
N PHE A 523 23.71 21.28 -26.16
CA PHE A 523 24.62 21.98 -25.25
C PHE A 523 25.49 23.03 -25.97
N ASN A 524 25.89 22.75 -27.21
CA ASN A 524 26.59 23.69 -28.10
C ASN A 524 25.60 24.52 -28.91
#